data_AF-A3WA23-F1
#
_entry.id   AF-A3WA23-F1
#
_cell.length_a   1.000
_cell.length_b   1.000
_cell.length_c   1.000
_cell.angle_alpha   90.00
_cell.angle_beta   90.00
_cell.angle_gamma   90.00
#
_symmetry.space_group_name_H-M   'P 1'
#
loop_
_entity.id
_entity.type
_entity.pdbx_description
1 polymer ?
#
loop_
_entity_poly.entity_id
_entity_poly.type
_entity_poly.pdbx_seq_one_letter_code
_entity_poly.pdbx_strand_id
1 'polypeptide(L)'
;MEIPVRNALGLRETINRGITDDEKVWHFRSAWNVAALNCTSAQYEPILTAYSAFIDDYSRPLRQVNDRIDRTYRQEMGARRAGILAREEQMTAVYNFFALPPARARFCRAALDISNRYNAAPPSDPVAFAMDNFTLLEAPFDQFFDEYEQYQRASYEWDVKYGDLFGPSQPGWVAVQAAKANGVPVPGPTSDPTQVVANPTAAAGSVTDPETGVAVPVVPVEENVISQPVVEPVATEPPSQDGGPSV
;
A
#
# COMPACT_ATOMS: atom_id res chain seq x y z
N MET A 1 -1.75 5.08 -10.24
CA MET A 1 -0.74 5.59 -9.29
C MET A 1 0.53 5.85 -10.07
N GLU A 2 1.21 6.96 -9.80
CA GLU A 2 2.56 7.19 -10.30
C GLU A 2 3.54 6.48 -9.37
N ILE A 3 4.41 5.63 -9.93
CA ILE A 3 5.43 4.90 -9.18
C ILE A 3 6.82 5.50 -9.46
N PRO A 4 7.76 5.44 -8.51
CA PRO A 4 9.11 5.94 -8.71
C PRO A 4 9.78 5.34 -9.96
N VAL A 5 10.43 6.20 -10.74
CA VAL A 5 11.19 5.78 -11.93
C VAL A 5 12.44 4.99 -11.52
N ARG A 6 12.95 4.17 -12.43
CA ARG A 6 14.26 3.52 -12.25
C ARG A 6 15.36 4.38 -12.85
N ASN A 7 16.50 4.47 -12.17
CA ASN A 7 17.70 5.10 -12.69
C ASN A 7 18.47 4.17 -13.63
N ALA A 8 19.62 4.65 -14.14
CA ALA A 8 20.49 3.90 -15.04
C ALA A 8 21.04 2.59 -14.43
N LEU A 9 20.99 2.43 -13.10
CA LEU A 9 21.38 1.23 -12.38
C LEU A 9 20.20 0.27 -12.14
N GLY A 10 19.01 0.58 -12.65
CA GLY A 10 17.79 -0.22 -12.47
C GLY A 10 17.13 -0.04 -11.09
N LEU A 11 17.62 0.88 -10.26
CA LEU A 11 17.13 1.12 -8.91
C LEU A 11 16.06 2.21 -8.91
N ARG A 12 15.03 2.07 -8.08
CA ARG A 12 13.98 3.07 -7.91
C ARG A 12 14.54 4.35 -7.27
N GLU A 13 14.18 5.49 -7.85
CA GLU A 13 14.46 6.84 -7.34
C GLU A 13 13.36 7.26 -6.35
N THR A 14 13.49 6.79 -5.11
CA THR A 14 12.56 7.12 -4.01
C THR A 14 13.08 8.27 -3.16
N ILE A 15 12.26 8.76 -2.22
CA ILE A 15 12.65 9.79 -1.23
C ILE A 15 13.82 9.37 -0.33
N ASN A 16 14.14 8.08 -0.30
CA ASN A 16 15.21 7.50 0.51
C ASN A 16 16.48 7.20 -0.31
N ARG A 17 16.52 7.56 -1.60
CA ARG A 17 17.67 7.32 -2.47
C ARG A 17 18.68 8.46 -2.34
N GLY A 18 19.97 8.10 -2.26
CA GLY A 18 21.07 9.09 -2.31
C GLY A 18 21.17 9.99 -1.07
N ILE A 19 20.44 9.67 -0.01
CA ILE A 19 20.42 10.43 1.25
C ILE A 19 21.68 10.15 2.10
N THR A 20 21.99 11.11 2.97
CA THR A 20 23.12 10.99 3.91
C THR A 20 22.89 9.90 4.96
N ASP A 21 23.95 9.44 5.62
CA ASP A 21 23.82 8.43 6.68
C ASP A 21 22.99 8.95 7.87
N ASP A 22 23.12 10.23 8.23
CA ASP A 22 22.27 10.86 9.25
C ASP A 22 20.79 10.84 8.83
N GLU A 23 20.49 11.15 7.56
CA GLU A 23 19.12 11.06 7.04
C GLU A 23 18.60 9.63 7.02
N LYS A 24 19.41 8.62 6.70
CA LYS A 24 18.99 7.21 6.76
C LYS A 24 18.56 6.81 8.17
N VAL A 25 19.34 7.20 9.19
CA VAL A 25 18.98 6.94 10.59
C VAL A 25 17.65 7.61 10.94
N TRP A 26 17.44 8.84 10.47
CA TRP A 26 16.22 9.59 10.74
C TRP A 26 14.99 9.08 9.96
N HIS A 27 15.18 8.63 8.71
CA HIS A 27 14.17 8.00 7.90
C HIS A 27 13.79 6.62 8.47
N PHE A 28 14.77 5.84 8.94
CA PHE A 28 14.54 4.60 9.68
C PHE A 28 13.66 4.84 10.92
N ARG A 29 14.01 5.85 11.73
CA ARG A 29 13.21 6.23 12.91
C ARG A 29 11.78 6.61 12.50
N SER A 30 11.62 7.33 11.40
CA SER A 30 10.32 7.78 10.90
C SER A 30 9.47 6.61 10.36
N ALA A 31 10.09 5.67 9.65
CA ALA A 31 9.46 4.44 9.21
C ALA A 31 8.97 3.63 10.43
N TRP A 32 9.81 3.42 11.44
CA TRP A 32 9.41 2.69 12.63
C TRP A 32 8.29 3.39 13.40
N ASN A 33 8.29 4.73 13.44
CA ASN A 33 7.16 5.49 13.98
C ASN A 33 5.86 5.24 13.20
N VAL A 34 5.91 5.28 11.87
CA VAL A 34 4.75 4.98 11.02
C VAL A 34 4.24 3.57 11.29
N ALA A 35 5.14 2.59 11.44
CA ALA A 35 4.77 1.22 11.79
C ALA A 35 4.08 1.15 13.17
N ALA A 36 4.66 1.80 14.19
CA ALA A 36 4.07 1.84 15.53
C ALA A 36 2.67 2.47 15.55
N LEU A 37 2.36 3.40 14.64
CA LEU A 37 1.05 4.04 14.52
C LEU A 37 0.04 3.22 13.69
N ASN A 38 0.50 2.50 12.67
CA ASN A 38 -0.39 1.90 11.65
C ASN A 38 -0.52 0.38 11.76
N CYS A 39 0.36 -0.30 12.48
CA CYS A 39 0.36 -1.75 12.67
C CYS A 39 -0.30 -2.10 14.02
N THR A 40 -1.62 -1.94 14.10
CA THR A 40 -2.35 -1.91 15.39
C THR A 40 -3.00 -3.22 15.83
N SER A 41 -2.99 -4.27 15.00
CA SER A 41 -3.51 -5.59 15.41
C SER A 41 -2.64 -6.20 16.51
N ALA A 42 -3.21 -7.03 17.39
CA ALA A 42 -2.52 -7.59 18.56
C ALA A 42 -1.17 -8.25 18.26
N GLN A 43 -1.03 -8.94 17.11
CA GLN A 43 0.24 -9.57 16.70
C GLN A 43 1.40 -8.57 16.46
N TYR A 44 1.10 -7.29 16.28
CA TYR A 44 2.07 -6.22 16.01
C TYR A 44 2.36 -5.35 17.23
N GLU A 45 1.78 -5.65 18.39
CA GLU A 45 2.07 -4.95 19.66
C GLU A 45 3.58 -4.77 19.93
N PRO A 46 4.46 -5.77 19.67
CA PRO A 46 5.89 -5.63 19.94
C PRO A 46 6.55 -4.45 19.22
N ILE A 47 5.95 -3.96 18.12
CA ILE A 47 6.45 -2.80 17.37
C ILE A 47 6.40 -1.53 18.23
N LEU A 48 5.26 -1.28 18.88
CA LEU A 48 5.10 -0.08 19.71
C LEU A 48 6.03 -0.14 20.92
N THR A 49 6.12 -1.31 21.56
CA THR A 49 6.99 -1.53 22.72
C THR A 49 8.47 -1.33 22.34
N ALA A 50 8.95 -1.94 21.26
CA ALA A 50 10.33 -1.80 20.80
C ALA A 50 10.67 -0.37 20.36
N TYR A 51 9.79 0.27 19.58
CA TYR A 51 10.00 1.65 19.14
C TYR A 51 10.08 2.63 20.30
N SER A 52 9.19 2.49 21.30
CA SER A 52 9.19 3.35 22.49
C SER A 52 10.49 3.18 23.29
N ALA A 53 10.93 1.94 23.52
CA ALA A 53 12.23 1.69 24.16
C ALA A 53 13.39 2.29 23.36
N PHE A 54 13.41 2.12 22.04
CA PHE A 54 14.47 2.68 21.19
C PHE A 54 14.60 4.20 21.30
N ILE A 55 13.51 4.95 21.28
CA ILE A 55 13.59 6.42 21.38
C ILE A 55 14.01 6.89 22.78
N ASP A 56 13.63 6.16 23.82
CA ASP A 56 13.95 6.49 25.21
C ASP A 56 15.41 6.17 25.53
N ASP A 57 15.84 4.93 25.27
CA ASP A 57 17.18 4.42 25.55
C ASP A 57 18.25 5.19 24.78
N TYR A 58 17.95 5.59 23.53
CA TYR A 58 18.88 6.23 22.62
C TYR A 58 18.58 7.71 22.35
N SER A 59 17.84 8.36 23.25
CA SER A 59 17.46 9.77 23.13
C SER A 59 18.63 10.73 22.86
N ARG A 60 19.80 10.48 23.47
CA ARG A 60 21.02 11.29 23.28
C ARG A 60 21.62 11.15 21.88
N PRO A 61 22.03 9.95 21.41
CA PRO A 61 22.59 9.81 20.06
C PRO A 61 21.59 10.21 18.96
N LEU A 62 20.30 9.90 19.12
CA LEU A 62 19.26 10.33 18.16
C LEU A 62 19.13 11.86 18.09
N ARG A 63 19.25 12.56 19.22
CA ARG A 63 19.29 14.03 19.22
C ARG A 63 20.50 14.57 18.47
N GLN A 64 21.67 13.96 18.63
CA GLN A 64 22.88 14.40 17.91
C GLN A 64 22.76 14.22 16.39
N VAL A 65 22.14 13.12 15.93
CA VAL A 65 21.80 12.91 14.51
C VAL A 65 20.87 14.03 14.05
N ASN A 66 19.77 14.27 14.78
CA ASN A 66 18.81 15.32 14.43
C ASN A 66 19.47 16.71 14.35
N ASP A 67 20.34 17.04 15.29
CA ASP A 67 21.05 18.32 15.32
C ASP A 67 22.03 18.47 14.13
N ARG A 68 22.60 17.37 13.62
CA ARG A 68 23.43 17.38 12.41
C ARG A 68 22.59 17.63 11.16
N ILE A 69 21.48 16.93 11.00
CA ILE A 69 20.52 17.15 9.90
C ILE A 69 20.07 18.61 9.88
N ASP A 70 19.65 19.14 11.03
CA ASP A 70 19.24 20.54 11.17
C ASP A 70 20.34 21.52 10.73
N ARG A 71 21.61 21.21 10.98
CA ARG A 71 22.74 22.03 10.51
C ARG A 71 22.90 21.94 9.00
N THR A 72 22.84 20.75 8.42
CA THR A 72 22.95 20.52 6.97
C THR A 72 21.89 21.34 6.21
N TYR A 73 20.61 21.19 6.55
CA TYR A 73 19.51 21.92 5.90
C TYR A 73 19.65 23.45 6.04
N ARG A 74 20.14 23.95 7.18
CA ARG A 74 20.38 25.39 7.37
C ARG A 74 21.54 25.90 6.51
N GLN A 75 22.57 25.09 6.31
CA GLN A 75 23.73 25.42 5.47
C GLN A 75 23.34 25.44 4.00
N GLU A 76 22.64 24.41 3.52
CA GLU A 76 22.22 24.27 2.13
C GLU A 76 21.24 25.37 1.70
N MET A 77 20.28 25.71 2.57
CA MET A 77 19.25 26.71 2.25
C MET A 77 19.68 28.16 2.50
N GLY A 78 20.89 28.39 3.05
CA GLY A 78 21.44 29.72 3.33
C GLY A 78 20.69 30.57 4.36
N ALA A 79 19.58 30.08 4.90
CA ALA A 79 18.76 30.77 5.90
C ALA A 79 18.05 29.78 6.82
N ARG A 80 17.99 30.11 8.12
CA ARG A 80 17.40 29.23 9.15
C ARG A 80 15.96 28.81 8.82
N ARG A 81 15.11 29.78 8.43
CA ARG A 81 13.69 29.50 8.15
C ARG A 81 13.51 28.62 6.91
N ALA A 82 14.30 28.85 5.86
CA ALA A 82 14.25 28.06 4.64
C ALA A 82 14.70 26.61 4.90
N GLY A 83 15.75 26.42 5.71
CA GLY A 83 16.19 25.08 6.13
C GLY A 83 15.13 24.30 6.91
N ILE A 84 14.38 24.97 7.80
CA ILE A 84 13.27 24.33 8.53
C ILE A 84 12.17 23.88 7.58
N LEU A 85 11.74 24.75 6.67
CA LEU A 85 10.67 24.43 5.70
C LEU A 85 11.06 23.28 4.77
N ALA A 86 12.28 23.31 4.22
CA ALA A 86 12.79 22.24 3.37
C ALA A 86 12.85 20.89 4.12
N ARG A 87 13.25 20.90 5.40
CA ARG A 87 13.24 19.71 6.23
C ARG A 87 11.83 19.20 6.51
N GLU A 88 10.88 20.09 6.82
CA GLU A 88 9.48 19.70 7.07
C GLU A 88 8.81 19.09 5.83
N GLU A 89 9.09 19.65 4.65
CA GLU A 89 8.65 19.11 3.37
C GLU A 89 9.23 17.70 3.15
N GLN A 90 10.54 17.53 3.32
CA GLN A 90 11.20 16.23 3.21
C GLN A 90 10.59 15.21 4.19
N MET A 91 10.40 15.59 5.46
CA MET A 91 9.81 14.71 6.45
C MET A 91 8.41 14.28 6.04
N THR A 92 7.58 15.21 5.56
CA THR A 92 6.22 14.90 5.10
C THR A 92 6.25 13.88 3.97
N ALA A 93 7.17 14.02 3.01
CA ALA A 93 7.35 13.05 1.92
C ALA A 93 7.77 11.66 2.44
N VAL A 94 8.65 11.60 3.45
CA VAL A 94 9.06 10.34 4.09
C VAL A 94 7.89 9.65 4.80
N TYR A 95 7.10 10.40 5.59
CA TYR A 95 5.91 9.84 6.23
C TYR A 95 4.90 9.33 5.20
N ASN A 96 4.66 10.09 4.13
CA ASN A 96 3.76 9.68 3.06
C ASN A 96 4.24 8.41 2.34
N PHE A 97 5.56 8.29 2.11
CA PHE A 97 6.16 7.09 1.53
C PHE A 97 5.89 5.86 2.40
N PHE A 98 6.23 5.91 3.69
CA PHE A 98 6.04 4.77 4.59
C PHE A 98 4.56 4.50 4.93
N ALA A 99 3.68 5.46 4.67
CA ALA A 99 2.24 5.32 4.86
C ALA A 99 1.50 4.73 3.65
N LEU A 100 2.19 4.34 2.57
CA LEU A 100 1.56 3.75 1.38
C LEU A 100 0.71 2.51 1.75
N PRO A 101 -0.63 2.57 1.63
CA PRO A 101 -1.51 1.47 2.01
C PRO A 101 -1.21 0.12 1.36
N PRO A 102 -0.86 0.02 0.05
CA PRO A 102 -0.67 -1.28 -0.58
C PRO A 102 0.57 -2.04 -0.08
N ALA A 103 1.58 -1.34 0.45
CA ALA A 103 2.77 -1.97 1.04
C ALA A 103 2.59 -2.31 2.54
N ARG A 104 1.57 -1.76 3.20
CA ARG A 104 1.39 -1.78 4.67
C ARG A 104 1.50 -3.17 5.29
N ALA A 105 0.88 -4.18 4.68
CA ALA A 105 0.86 -5.54 5.26
C ALA A 105 2.27 -6.16 5.31
N ARG A 106 3.08 -5.99 4.26
CA ARG A 106 4.48 -6.46 4.23
C ARG A 106 5.36 -5.57 5.13
N PHE A 107 5.09 -4.27 5.15
CA PHE A 107 5.78 -3.31 6.02
C PHE A 107 5.61 -3.63 7.51
N CYS A 108 4.39 -3.92 7.96
CA CYS A 108 4.14 -4.30 9.36
C CYS A 108 4.87 -5.59 9.75
N ARG A 109 4.99 -6.57 8.83
CA ARG A 109 5.75 -7.80 9.07
C ARG A 109 7.26 -7.53 9.18
N ALA A 110 7.81 -6.68 8.31
CA ALA A 110 9.23 -6.28 8.38
C ALA A 110 9.54 -5.52 9.68
N ALA A 111 8.68 -4.57 10.07
CA ALA A 111 8.81 -3.83 11.31
C ALA A 111 8.68 -4.73 12.54
N LEU A 112 7.79 -5.74 12.52
CA LEU A 112 7.68 -6.74 13.58
C LEU A 112 8.97 -7.55 13.74
N ASP A 113 9.55 -8.02 12.64
CA ASP A 113 10.82 -8.75 12.67
C ASP A 113 11.95 -7.91 13.29
N ILE A 114 12.11 -6.65 12.85
CA ILE A 114 13.09 -5.72 13.43
C ILE A 114 12.84 -5.50 14.92
N SER A 115 11.57 -5.34 15.31
CA SER A 115 11.17 -5.11 16.71
C SER A 115 11.46 -6.31 17.59
N ASN A 116 11.23 -7.53 17.10
CA ASN A 116 11.54 -8.75 17.82
C ASN A 116 13.06 -8.93 17.99
N ARG A 117 13.85 -8.62 16.96
CA ARG A 117 15.33 -8.64 17.05
C ARG A 117 15.85 -7.61 18.05
N TYR A 118 15.30 -6.41 18.02
CA TYR A 118 15.62 -5.35 18.98
C TYR A 118 15.33 -5.79 20.43
N ASN A 119 14.13 -6.33 20.68
CA ASN A 119 13.74 -6.79 22.01
C ASN A 119 14.60 -7.97 22.50
N ALA A 120 15.03 -8.86 21.60
CA ALA A 120 15.86 -10.01 21.94
C ALA A 120 17.32 -9.61 22.22
N ALA A 121 17.85 -8.62 21.50
CA ALA A 121 19.23 -8.16 21.62
C ALA A 121 19.31 -6.65 21.34
N PRO A 122 19.04 -5.80 22.35
CA PRO A 122 19.16 -4.35 22.20
C PRO A 122 20.57 -3.95 21.75
N PRO A 123 20.72 -3.10 20.72
CA PRO A 123 22.02 -2.74 20.18
C PRO A 123 22.80 -1.81 21.12
N SER A 124 24.12 -1.89 21.14
CA SER A 124 24.93 -0.86 21.82
C SER A 124 25.02 0.43 21.01
N ASP A 125 24.88 0.32 19.67
CA ASP A 125 24.92 1.45 18.74
C ASP A 125 23.60 1.57 17.96
N PRO A 126 22.76 2.56 18.27
CA PRO A 126 21.47 2.77 17.59
C PRO A 126 21.62 3.31 16.17
N VAL A 127 22.74 3.97 15.85
CA VAL A 127 23.01 4.49 14.50
C VAL A 127 23.34 3.32 13.58
N ALA A 128 24.26 2.45 14.01
CA ALA A 128 24.57 1.23 13.26
C ALA A 128 23.32 0.35 13.10
N PHE A 129 22.54 0.16 14.16
CA PHE A 129 21.29 -0.60 14.11
C PHE A 129 20.31 -0.04 13.06
N ALA A 130 20.11 1.28 13.04
CA ALA A 130 19.22 1.91 12.06
C ALA A 130 19.72 1.71 10.62
N MET A 131 21.03 1.89 10.39
CA MET A 131 21.67 1.71 9.09
C MET A 131 21.54 0.27 8.57
N ASP A 132 21.79 -0.71 9.43
CA ASP A 132 21.76 -2.13 9.09
C ASP A 132 20.35 -2.64 8.77
N ASN A 133 19.32 -2.00 9.34
CA ASN A 133 17.93 -2.44 9.20
C ASN A 133 17.09 -1.59 8.24
N PHE A 134 17.59 -0.45 7.77
CA PHE A 134 16.78 0.48 6.96
C PHE A 134 16.23 -0.15 5.68
N THR A 135 17.09 -0.86 4.92
CA THR A 135 16.66 -1.52 3.69
C THR A 135 15.56 -2.58 3.90
N LEU A 136 15.49 -3.19 5.08
CA LEU A 136 14.41 -4.15 5.40
C LEU A 136 13.04 -3.45 5.50
N LEU A 137 13.01 -2.19 5.96
CA LEU A 137 11.78 -1.39 5.99
C LEU A 137 11.41 -0.84 4.62
N GLU A 138 12.37 -0.65 3.71
CA GLU A 138 12.12 -0.18 2.34
C GLU A 138 11.65 -1.29 1.40
N ALA A 139 12.15 -2.51 1.57
CA ALA A 139 11.88 -3.63 0.67
C ALA A 139 10.38 -3.89 0.38
N PRO A 140 9.44 -3.78 1.36
CA PRO A 140 8.00 -3.88 1.11
C PRO A 140 7.46 -2.91 0.05
N PHE A 141 8.03 -1.69 -0.02
CA PHE A 141 7.59 -0.65 -0.95
C PHE A 141 8.18 -0.89 -2.33
N ASP A 142 9.47 -1.22 -2.41
CA ASP A 142 10.10 -1.61 -3.68
C ASP A 142 9.41 -2.82 -4.31
N GLN A 143 9.09 -3.84 -3.50
CA GLN A 143 8.33 -4.99 -3.96
C GLN A 143 6.96 -4.59 -4.52
N PHE A 144 6.23 -3.72 -3.83
CA PHE A 144 4.95 -3.23 -4.32
C PHE A 144 5.10 -2.47 -5.65
N PHE A 145 6.08 -1.59 -5.78
CA PHE A 145 6.29 -0.85 -7.03
C PHE A 145 6.60 -1.77 -8.20
N ASP A 146 7.35 -2.85 -7.95
CA ASP A 146 7.69 -3.84 -8.97
C ASP A 146 6.48 -4.68 -9.38
N GLU A 147 5.69 -5.13 -8.41
CA GLU A 147 4.41 -5.82 -8.66
C GLU A 147 3.42 -4.92 -9.42
N TYR A 148 3.38 -3.61 -9.09
CA TYR A 148 2.49 -2.65 -9.76
C TYR A 148 2.95 -2.30 -11.18
N GLU A 149 4.25 -2.16 -11.42
CA GLU A 149 4.81 -1.98 -12.76
C GLU A 149 4.52 -3.19 -13.65
N GLN A 150 4.66 -4.40 -13.09
CA GLN A 150 4.30 -5.63 -13.79
C GLN A 150 2.81 -5.68 -14.11
N TYR A 151 1.95 -5.30 -13.15
CA TYR A 151 0.51 -5.19 -13.38
C TYR A 151 0.20 -4.21 -14.53
N GLN A 152 0.80 -3.01 -14.55
CA GLN A 152 0.57 -2.03 -15.61
C GLN A 152 0.92 -2.58 -17.00
N ARG A 153 2.05 -3.30 -17.09
CA ARG A 153 2.47 -3.96 -18.34
C ARG A 153 1.48 -5.05 -18.76
N ALA A 154 1.10 -5.92 -17.84
CA ALA A 154 0.16 -7.00 -18.12
C ALA A 154 -1.24 -6.47 -18.53
N SER A 155 -1.69 -5.39 -17.88
CA SER A 155 -2.92 -4.66 -18.22
C SER A 155 -2.86 -4.15 -19.67
N TYR A 156 -1.75 -3.49 -20.04
CA TYR A 156 -1.55 -3.00 -21.39
C TYR A 156 -1.48 -4.14 -22.44
N GLU A 157 -0.76 -5.22 -22.15
CA GLU A 157 -0.68 -6.38 -23.04
C GLU A 157 -2.04 -7.05 -23.23
N TRP A 158 -2.86 -7.10 -22.17
CA TRP A 158 -4.25 -7.56 -22.26
C TRP A 158 -5.08 -6.62 -23.14
N ASP A 159 -4.97 -5.29 -22.96
CA ASP A 159 -5.69 -4.30 -23.77
C ASP A 159 -5.37 -4.42 -25.25
N VAL A 160 -4.09 -4.58 -25.59
CA VAL A 160 -3.66 -4.75 -26.98
C VAL A 160 -4.27 -6.01 -27.61
N LYS A 161 -4.42 -7.08 -26.82
CA LYS A 161 -4.88 -8.37 -27.33
C LYS A 161 -6.41 -8.49 -27.35
N TYR A 162 -7.08 -7.87 -26.40
CA TYR A 162 -8.47 -8.15 -26.07
C TYR A 162 -9.33 -6.89 -25.90
N GLY A 163 -8.74 -5.70 -25.89
CA GLY A 163 -9.44 -4.44 -25.65
C GLY A 163 -10.56 -4.15 -26.66
N ASP A 164 -10.39 -4.56 -27.92
CA ASP A 164 -11.43 -4.41 -28.95
C ASP A 164 -12.64 -5.34 -28.69
N LEU A 165 -12.44 -6.47 -28.01
CA LEU A 165 -13.47 -7.47 -27.75
C LEU A 165 -14.19 -7.25 -26.42
N PHE A 166 -13.45 -6.86 -25.38
CA PHE A 166 -13.96 -6.78 -24.00
C PHE A 166 -13.88 -5.37 -23.41
N GLY A 167 -13.41 -4.37 -24.17
CA GLY A 167 -13.15 -3.03 -23.66
C GLY A 167 -11.80 -2.94 -22.93
N PRO A 168 -11.34 -1.72 -22.58
CA PRO A 168 -10.05 -1.53 -21.90
C PRO A 168 -10.06 -2.07 -20.47
N SER A 169 -8.92 -2.59 -20.02
CA SER A 169 -8.62 -3.01 -18.65
C SER A 169 -8.57 -1.79 -17.74
N GLN A 170 -9.75 -1.38 -17.31
CA GLN A 170 -9.89 -0.30 -16.37
C GLN A 170 -9.62 -0.81 -14.95
N PRO A 171 -8.97 -0.02 -14.08
CA PRO A 171 -8.96 -0.31 -12.65
C PRO A 171 -10.40 -0.55 -12.21
N GLY A 172 -10.68 -1.61 -11.44
CA GLY A 172 -12.06 -2.08 -11.21
C GLY A 172 -13.05 -0.99 -10.77
N TRP A 173 -12.60 0.06 -10.07
CA TRP A 173 -13.45 1.20 -9.71
C TRP A 173 -13.90 2.05 -10.92
N VAL A 174 -13.07 2.23 -11.95
CA VAL A 174 -13.40 2.96 -13.19
C VAL A 174 -14.39 2.14 -14.02
N ALA A 175 -14.18 0.82 -14.13
CA ALA A 175 -15.15 -0.08 -14.78
C ALA A 175 -16.52 0.00 -14.07
N VAL A 176 -16.52 -0.06 -12.73
CA VAL A 176 -17.74 0.11 -11.91
C VAL A 176 -18.40 1.47 -12.11
N GLN A 177 -17.65 2.57 -12.19
CA GLN A 177 -18.21 3.90 -12.41
C GLN A 177 -18.77 4.07 -13.82
N ALA A 178 -18.05 3.60 -14.84
CA ALA A 178 -18.52 3.62 -16.22
C ALA A 178 -19.78 2.75 -16.38
N ALA A 179 -19.81 1.57 -15.77
CA ALA A 179 -20.99 0.70 -15.72
C ALA A 179 -22.19 1.43 -15.07
N LYS A 180 -22.00 2.07 -13.92
CA LYS A 180 -23.04 2.89 -13.27
C LYS A 180 -23.51 4.04 -14.17
N ALA A 181 -22.59 4.74 -14.81
CA ALA A 181 -22.90 5.87 -15.71
C ALA A 181 -23.69 5.42 -16.95
N ASN A 182 -23.42 4.21 -17.45
CA ASN A 182 -24.09 3.62 -18.60
C ASN A 182 -25.33 2.78 -18.23
N GLY A 183 -25.78 2.84 -16.97
CA GLY A 183 -26.96 2.11 -16.50
C GLY A 183 -26.80 0.59 -16.45
N VAL A 184 -25.55 0.09 -16.52
CA VAL A 184 -25.24 -1.33 -16.34
C VAL A 184 -25.41 -1.67 -14.84
N PRO A 185 -26.21 -2.68 -14.47
CA PRO A 185 -26.36 -3.08 -13.08
C PRO A 185 -25.02 -3.47 -12.48
N VAL A 186 -24.57 -2.73 -11.46
CA VAL A 186 -23.36 -3.07 -10.70
C VAL A 186 -23.76 -3.67 -9.36
N PRO A 187 -23.19 -4.83 -8.98
CA PRO A 187 -23.35 -5.39 -7.64
C PRO A 187 -23.13 -4.35 -6.53
N GLY A 188 -24.12 -4.21 -5.67
CA GLY A 188 -24.10 -3.34 -4.50
C GLY A 188 -24.22 -4.13 -3.19
N PRO A 189 -24.22 -3.45 -2.03
CA PRO A 189 -24.32 -4.10 -0.72
C PRO A 189 -25.58 -4.97 -0.52
N THR A 190 -26.61 -4.74 -1.35
CA THR A 190 -27.89 -5.46 -1.34
C THR A 190 -28.00 -6.52 -2.43
N SER A 191 -26.98 -6.68 -3.27
CA SER A 191 -26.96 -7.68 -4.33
C SER A 191 -26.80 -9.08 -3.76
N ASP A 192 -27.47 -10.06 -4.38
CA ASP A 192 -27.33 -11.47 -4.00
C ASP A 192 -25.87 -11.93 -4.20
N PRO A 193 -25.15 -12.28 -3.12
CA PRO A 193 -23.75 -12.71 -3.20
C PRO A 193 -23.56 -13.93 -4.09
N THR A 194 -24.58 -14.79 -4.19
CA THR A 194 -24.50 -16.01 -5.00
C THR A 194 -24.47 -15.73 -6.50
N GLN A 195 -24.84 -14.51 -6.92
CA GLN A 195 -24.85 -14.09 -8.32
C GLN A 195 -23.64 -13.22 -8.72
N VAL A 196 -22.79 -12.84 -7.77
CA VAL A 196 -21.70 -11.88 -7.98
C VAL A 196 -20.31 -12.47 -7.71
N VAL A 197 -20.26 -13.76 -7.36
CA VAL A 197 -19.03 -14.51 -7.11
C VAL A 197 -18.93 -15.64 -8.12
N ALA A 198 -17.79 -15.74 -8.82
CA ALA A 198 -17.56 -16.75 -9.86
C ALA A 198 -17.58 -18.20 -9.33
N ASN A 199 -17.39 -18.38 -8.02
CA ASN A 199 -17.51 -19.67 -7.34
C ASN A 199 -18.26 -19.45 -6.02
N PRO A 200 -19.58 -19.74 -5.96
CA PRO A 200 -20.41 -19.41 -4.80
C PRO A 200 -19.95 -20.21 -3.58
N THR A 201 -19.36 -19.52 -2.60
CA THR A 201 -19.08 -20.09 -1.28
C THR A 201 -20.31 -19.85 -0.42
N ALA A 202 -20.80 -20.89 0.28
CA ALA A 202 -21.97 -20.75 1.14
C ALA A 202 -21.68 -19.68 2.23
N ALA A 203 -22.60 -18.72 2.39
CA ALA A 203 -22.48 -17.71 3.44
C ALA A 203 -22.41 -18.40 4.81
N ALA A 204 -21.43 -18.01 5.64
CA ALA A 204 -21.28 -18.55 6.99
C ALA A 204 -22.31 -17.95 7.98
N GLY A 205 -23.06 -16.95 7.54
CA GLY A 205 -24.10 -16.24 8.29
C GLY A 205 -24.40 -14.87 7.67
N SER A 206 -25.17 -14.02 8.35
CA SER A 206 -25.39 -12.62 7.97
C SER A 206 -25.39 -11.71 9.19
N VAL A 207 -24.85 -10.51 9.06
CA VAL A 207 -24.90 -9.42 10.05
C VAL A 207 -25.88 -8.37 9.56
N THR A 208 -26.87 -8.02 10.38
CA THR A 208 -27.83 -6.97 10.04
C THR A 208 -27.19 -5.60 10.22
N ASP A 209 -27.17 -4.81 9.15
CA ASP A 209 -26.78 -3.41 9.17
C ASP A 209 -27.75 -2.61 10.07
N PRO A 210 -27.26 -1.94 11.12
CA PRO A 210 -28.10 -1.23 12.08
C PRO A 210 -28.76 0.05 11.52
N GLU A 211 -28.24 0.64 10.44
CA GLU A 211 -28.83 1.85 9.82
C GLU A 211 -29.84 1.48 8.74
N THR A 212 -29.56 0.45 7.95
CA THR A 212 -30.37 0.10 6.78
C THR A 212 -31.27 -1.13 7.00
N GLY A 213 -31.05 -1.91 8.06
CA GLY A 213 -31.77 -3.15 8.35
C GLY A 213 -31.44 -4.30 7.38
N VAL A 214 -30.48 -4.11 6.48
CA VAL A 214 -30.09 -5.09 5.47
C VAL A 214 -29.25 -6.20 6.11
N ALA A 215 -29.62 -7.45 5.87
CA ALA A 215 -28.83 -8.61 6.29
C ALA A 215 -27.63 -8.77 5.35
N VAL A 216 -26.44 -8.32 5.78
CA VAL A 216 -25.20 -8.41 5.01
C VAL A 216 -24.56 -9.79 5.24
N PRO A 217 -24.42 -10.64 4.22
CA PRO A 217 -23.89 -11.98 4.36
C PRO A 217 -22.38 -11.98 4.65
N VAL A 218 -21.96 -12.83 5.60
CA VAL A 218 -20.56 -13.02 5.97
C VAL A 218 -19.98 -14.14 5.11
N VAL A 219 -19.06 -13.79 4.22
CA VAL A 219 -18.28 -14.75 3.43
C VAL A 219 -17.01 -15.08 4.21
N PRO A 220 -16.77 -16.35 4.58
CA PRO A 220 -15.53 -16.73 5.24
C PRO A 220 -14.35 -16.55 4.27
N VAL A 221 -13.37 -15.74 4.66
CA VAL A 221 -12.13 -15.55 3.89
C VAL A 221 -11.13 -16.61 4.34
N GLU A 222 -10.79 -17.55 3.46
CA GLU A 222 -9.64 -18.43 3.69
C GLU A 222 -8.36 -17.69 3.30
N GLU A 223 -7.53 -17.35 4.29
CA GLU A 223 -6.32 -16.51 4.12
C GLU A 223 -5.27 -17.08 3.15
N ASN A 224 -5.41 -18.34 2.73
CA ASN A 224 -4.50 -19.03 1.81
C ASN A 224 -5.10 -19.28 0.41
N VAL A 225 -6.30 -18.78 0.11
CA VAL A 225 -6.94 -18.94 -1.20
C VAL A 225 -6.83 -17.64 -1.99
N ILE A 226 -6.07 -17.68 -3.07
CA ILE A 226 -6.07 -16.62 -4.08
C ILE A 226 -7.41 -16.73 -4.83
N SER A 227 -8.29 -15.75 -4.65
CA SER A 227 -9.55 -15.66 -5.40
C SER A 227 -9.27 -15.82 -6.90
N GLN A 228 -9.96 -16.77 -7.54
CA GLN A 228 -9.93 -16.87 -9.00
C GLN A 228 -10.53 -15.58 -9.59
N PRO A 229 -10.03 -15.12 -10.75
CA PRO A 229 -10.49 -13.88 -11.37
C PRO A 229 -12.01 -13.92 -11.54
N VAL A 230 -12.67 -12.81 -11.21
CA VAL A 230 -14.09 -12.58 -11.53
C VAL A 230 -14.21 -12.69 -13.06
N VAL A 231 -14.96 -13.67 -13.53
CA VAL A 231 -15.33 -13.75 -14.95
C VAL A 231 -16.47 -12.76 -15.15
N GLU A 232 -16.20 -11.64 -15.81
CA GLU A 232 -17.27 -10.74 -16.25
C GLU A 232 -18.20 -11.50 -17.21
N PRO A 233 -19.53 -11.48 -17.00
CA PRO A 233 -20.46 -12.03 -17.97
C PRO A 233 -20.39 -11.21 -19.25
N VAL A 234 -19.99 -11.86 -20.35
CA VAL A 234 -20.00 -11.26 -21.69
C VAL A 234 -21.44 -10.86 -22.02
N ALA A 235 -21.64 -9.60 -22.41
CA ALA A 235 -22.94 -9.13 -22.88
C ALA A 235 -23.33 -9.93 -24.13
N THR A 236 -24.36 -10.77 -24.02
CA THR A 236 -24.98 -11.40 -25.20
C THR A 236 -25.85 -10.37 -25.89
N GLU A 237 -25.60 -10.09 -27.17
CA GLU A 237 -26.50 -9.28 -28.00
C GLU A 237 -27.93 -9.88 -27.97
N PRO A 238 -28.96 -9.04 -27.83
CA PRO A 238 -30.33 -9.51 -27.93
C PRO A 238 -30.59 -10.03 -29.36
N PRO A 239 -31.37 -11.10 -29.53
CA PRO A 239 -31.64 -11.66 -30.85
C PRO A 239 -32.30 -10.62 -31.75
N SER A 240 -31.71 -10.42 -32.93
CA SER A 240 -32.23 -9.58 -34.00
C SER A 240 -33.66 -9.98 -34.36
N GLN A 241 -34.63 -9.09 -34.15
CA GLN A 241 -35.98 -9.23 -34.69
C GLN A 241 -35.99 -8.95 -36.19
N ASP A 242 -35.35 -9.81 -36.98
CA ASP A 242 -35.60 -9.88 -38.42
C ASP A 242 -36.65 -10.97 -38.66
N GLY A 243 -37.89 -10.53 -38.81
CA GLY A 243 -39.05 -11.41 -38.93
C GLY A 243 -40.29 -10.71 -39.48
N GLY A 244 -40.16 -10.00 -40.60
CA GLY A 244 -41.29 -9.72 -41.48
C GLY A 244 -40.78 -9.34 -42.88
N PRO A 245 -41.50 -9.61 -43.99
CA PRO A 245 -42.94 -9.94 -44.09
C PRO A 245 -43.25 -11.11 -45.08
N SER A 246 -44.52 -11.21 -45.52
CA SER A 246 -45.15 -11.99 -46.62
C SER A 246 -46.02 -13.17 -46.14
N VAL A 247 -47.32 -13.30 -46.46
CA VAL A 247 -48.23 -12.76 -47.50
C VAL A 247 -49.61 -12.52 -46.88
#